data_AF-A0ABD0MHW5-F1
#
_entry.id   AF-A0ABD0MHW5-F1
#
_cell.length_a   1.000
_cell.length_b   1.000
_cell.length_c   1.000
_cell.angle_alpha   90.00
_cell.angle_beta   90.00
_cell.angle_gamma   90.00
#
_symmetry.space_group_name_H-M   'P 1'
#
loop_
_entity.id
_entity.type
_entity.pdbx_description
1 polymer ?
#
loop_
_entity_poly.entity_id
_entity_poly.type
_entity_poly.pdbx_seq_one_letter_code
_entity_poly.pdbx_strand_id
1 'polypeptide(L)'
;SDDPGFFEGLFVAEDSAVSRFVDSIHKAVRNTQGKGSCGDSQWTAARETSRKASKLDEEGMEVAVCRHGFLLKALNMYRGEIFAYPLYLQKELMPAKAQFFAMDVACKYWPYLEKAAGVIPALQELTTMKPFLSVIHARTHVTKCE
;
A
#
# COMPACT_ATOMS: atom_id res chain seq x y z
N SER A 1 -24.79 -1.27 13.74
CA SER A 1 -25.78 -0.55 12.92
C SER A 1 -26.01 -1.39 11.69
N ASP A 2 -27.26 -1.74 11.40
CA ASP A 2 -27.64 -2.56 10.22
C ASP A 2 -27.89 -1.71 8.96
N ASP A 3 -27.44 -0.45 8.95
CA ASP A 3 -27.51 0.39 7.76
C ASP A 3 -26.48 -0.12 6.74
N PRO A 4 -26.89 -0.41 5.49
CA PRO A 4 -25.96 -0.76 4.44
C PRO A 4 -24.98 0.40 4.25
N GLY A 5 -23.68 0.08 4.21
CA GLY A 5 -22.66 1.10 4.02
C GLY A 5 -22.84 1.80 2.69
N PHE A 6 -22.82 3.14 2.68
CA PHE A 6 -23.10 4.00 1.51
C PHE A 6 -22.35 3.63 0.20
N PHE A 7 -21.27 2.87 0.30
CA PHE A 7 -20.39 2.55 -0.81
C PHE A 7 -20.24 1.04 -1.06
N GLU A 8 -21.03 0.16 -0.44
CA GLU A 8 -21.16 -1.31 -0.67
C GLU A 8 -20.04 -1.97 -1.51
N GLY A 9 -18.78 -1.88 -1.09
CA GLY A 9 -17.66 -2.46 -1.87
C GLY A 9 -17.31 -1.75 -3.19
N LEU A 10 -18.09 -0.78 -3.66
CA LEU A 10 -17.86 0.05 -4.86
C LEU A 10 -16.67 0.99 -4.67
N PHE A 11 -16.75 1.90 -3.69
CA PHE A 11 -15.67 2.86 -3.41
C PHE A 11 -14.76 2.35 -2.29
N VAL A 12 -15.31 2.05 -1.12
CA VAL A 12 -14.56 1.44 -0.01
C VAL A 12 -14.67 -0.07 -0.13
N ALA A 13 -13.52 -0.76 -0.20
CA ALA A 13 -13.46 -2.21 -0.29
C ALA A 13 -13.97 -2.88 0.98
N GLU A 14 -14.54 -4.08 0.85
CA GLU A 14 -14.98 -4.86 2.00
C GLU A 14 -13.80 -5.29 2.89
N ASP A 15 -13.90 -5.05 4.19
CA ASP A 15 -12.85 -5.38 5.15
C ASP A 15 -12.49 -6.87 5.13
N SER A 16 -13.48 -7.74 4.89
CA SER A 16 -13.29 -9.18 4.78
C SER A 16 -12.42 -9.56 3.56
N ALA A 17 -12.56 -8.84 2.44
CA ALA A 17 -11.80 -9.07 1.23
C ALA A 17 -10.36 -8.57 1.40
N VAL A 18 -10.21 -7.37 1.97
CA VAL A 18 -8.91 -6.77 2.29
C VAL A 18 -8.14 -7.66 3.29
N SER A 19 -8.77 -8.11 4.37
CA SER A 19 -8.13 -8.97 5.37
C SER A 19 -7.68 -10.31 4.78
N ARG A 20 -8.52 -10.96 3.95
CA ARG A 20 -8.15 -12.20 3.26
C ARG A 20 -6.96 -12.00 2.33
N PHE A 21 -6.92 -10.87 1.62
CA PHE A 21 -5.80 -10.52 0.76
C PHE A 21 -4.52 -10.32 1.56
N VAL A 22 -4.55 -9.48 2.60
CA VAL A 22 -3.40 -9.21 3.48
C VAL A 22 -2.84 -10.52 4.07
N ASP A 23 -3.71 -11.40 4.57
CA ASP A 23 -3.32 -12.71 5.10
C ASP A 23 -2.67 -13.60 4.02
N SER A 24 -3.18 -13.57 2.79
CA SER A 24 -2.60 -14.32 1.67
C SER A 24 -1.20 -13.84 1.33
N ILE A 25 -0.98 -12.52 1.33
CA ILE A 25 0.33 -11.91 1.05
C ILE A 25 1.32 -12.25 2.16
N HIS A 26 0.94 -12.07 3.43
CA HIS A 26 1.82 -12.41 4.56
C HIS A 26 2.20 -13.89 4.62
N LYS A 27 1.30 -14.79 4.20
CA LYS A 27 1.60 -16.22 4.12
C LYS A 27 2.60 -16.54 3.01
N ALA A 28 2.47 -15.89 1.86
CA ALA A 28 3.33 -16.13 0.70
C ALA A 28 4.70 -15.46 0.82
N VAL A 29 4.73 -14.22 1.30
CA VAL A 29 5.93 -13.40 1.46
C VAL A 29 6.40 -13.55 2.90
N ARG A 30 7.07 -14.65 3.25
CA ARG A 30 7.57 -14.85 4.62
C ARG A 30 8.47 -13.67 5.05
N ASN A 31 8.12 -13.11 6.22
CA ASN A 31 8.67 -11.96 6.96
C ASN A 31 10.07 -11.47 6.54
N THR A 32 10.13 -10.27 5.96
CA THR A 32 11.33 -9.42 6.00
C THR A 32 11.21 -8.57 7.28
N GLN A 33 11.68 -9.11 8.42
CA GLN A 33 11.75 -8.31 9.64
C GLN A 33 12.77 -7.20 9.46
N GLY A 34 12.30 -5.95 9.35
CA GLY A 34 13.15 -4.77 9.32
C GLY A 34 12.37 -3.50 9.62
N LYS A 35 12.94 -2.62 10.45
CA LYS A 35 12.53 -1.21 10.48
C LYS A 35 12.96 -0.61 9.15
N GLY A 36 12.03 -0.39 8.23
CA GLY A 36 12.32 0.33 6.99
C GLY A 36 12.54 1.81 7.29
N SER A 37 13.79 2.26 7.37
CA SER A 37 14.10 3.69 7.25
C SER A 37 14.23 4.04 5.77
N CYS A 38 13.84 5.27 5.44
CA CYS A 38 13.93 5.81 4.10
C CYS A 38 15.03 6.88 4.06
N GLY A 39 16.12 6.62 3.33
CA GLY A 39 17.31 7.49 3.32
C GLY A 39 17.99 7.61 4.69
N ASP A 40 18.67 8.74 4.91
CA ASP A 40 19.30 9.14 6.18
C ASP A 40 18.30 9.78 7.17
N SER A 41 17.01 9.74 6.85
CA SER A 41 15.97 10.42 7.62
C SER A 41 15.44 9.61 8.81
N GLN A 42 14.94 10.30 9.85
CA GLN A 42 14.27 9.67 11.01
C GLN A 42 12.82 9.23 10.72
N TRP A 43 12.31 9.46 9.50
CA TRP A 43 10.94 9.12 9.14
C TRP A 43 10.78 7.60 8.98
N THR A 44 9.82 7.04 9.70
CA THR A 44 9.50 5.62 9.62
C THR A 44 8.69 5.37 8.35
N ALA A 45 9.20 4.52 7.44
CA ALA A 45 8.43 4.09 6.28
C ALA A 45 7.33 3.09 6.69
N ALA A 46 6.30 2.97 5.85
CA ALA A 46 5.35 1.85 5.89
C ALA A 46 6.10 0.51 5.98
N ARG A 47 5.53 -0.45 6.71
CA ARG A 47 6.20 -1.72 7.06
C ARG A 47 5.51 -2.90 6.40
N GLU A 48 6.17 -4.05 6.37
CA GLU A 48 5.48 -5.28 5.97
C GLU A 48 4.46 -5.71 7.04
N THR A 49 4.72 -5.42 8.32
CA THR A 49 3.82 -5.74 9.42
C THR A 49 3.70 -4.57 10.41
N SER A 50 2.47 -4.25 10.78
CA SER A 50 2.13 -3.29 11.86
C SER A 50 1.33 -3.98 12.96
N ARG A 51 1.51 -3.52 14.21
CA ARG A 51 0.72 -3.99 15.36
C ARG A 51 -0.60 -3.23 15.38
N LYS A 52 -1.71 -3.94 15.59
CA LYS A 52 -3.01 -3.31 15.83
C LYS A 52 -2.95 -2.49 17.12
N ALA A 53 -3.36 -1.24 17.05
CA ALA A 53 -3.57 -0.38 18.19
C ALA A 53 -4.71 -0.93 19.04
N SER A 54 -4.49 -1.09 20.34
CA SER A 54 -5.45 -1.75 21.24
C SER A 54 -6.73 -0.95 21.53
N LYS A 55 -6.82 0.31 21.03
CA LYS A 55 -7.89 1.26 21.35
C LYS A 55 -8.57 1.86 20.12
N LEU A 56 -8.18 1.43 18.91
CA LEU A 56 -8.75 1.93 17.67
C LEU A 56 -9.28 0.74 16.88
N ASP A 57 -10.53 0.82 16.47
CA ASP A 57 -11.08 -0.13 15.52
C ASP A 57 -10.47 0.11 14.14
N GLU A 58 -10.30 1.37 13.74
CA GLU A 58 -9.65 1.79 12.49
C GLU A 58 -8.50 2.75 12.79
N GLU A 59 -7.32 2.48 12.23
CA GLU A 59 -6.12 3.32 12.35
C GLU A 59 -6.00 4.33 11.20
N GLY A 60 -6.82 4.19 10.16
CA GLY A 60 -6.92 5.15 9.05
C GLY A 60 -7.59 4.56 7.82
N MET A 61 -7.47 5.25 6.69
CA MET A 61 -7.97 4.82 5.38
C MET A 61 -6.90 5.03 4.32
N GLU A 62 -6.66 4.02 3.49
CA GLU A 62 -5.79 4.13 2.32
C GLU A 62 -6.68 4.42 1.10
N VAL A 63 -6.34 5.44 0.33
CA VAL A 63 -7.15 5.88 -0.82
C VAL A 63 -6.28 6.00 -2.06
N ALA A 64 -6.67 5.28 -3.12
CA ALA A 64 -6.09 5.43 -4.43
C ALA A 64 -6.82 6.54 -5.21
N VAL A 65 -6.05 7.43 -5.81
CA VAL A 65 -6.54 8.58 -6.58
C VAL A 65 -5.93 8.59 -7.98
N CYS A 66 -6.62 9.18 -8.94
CA CYS A 66 -6.02 9.48 -10.24
C CYS A 66 -5.20 10.78 -10.16
N ARG A 67 -4.42 11.07 -11.20
CA ARG A 67 -3.62 12.31 -11.29
C ARG A 67 -4.44 13.61 -11.15
N HIS A 68 -5.73 13.56 -11.46
CA HIS A 68 -6.63 14.72 -11.34
C HIS A 68 -7.23 14.89 -9.92
N GLY A 69 -6.91 14.00 -8.99
CA GLY A 69 -7.43 14.04 -7.62
C GLY A 69 -8.80 13.38 -7.45
N PHE A 70 -9.33 12.70 -8.47
CA PHE A 70 -10.55 11.89 -8.31
C PHE A 70 -10.24 10.61 -7.53
N LEU A 71 -11.07 10.34 -6.53
CA LEU A 71 -10.98 9.13 -5.71
C LEU A 71 -11.42 7.92 -6.54
N LEU A 72 -10.60 6.89 -6.60
CA LEU A 72 -10.85 5.69 -7.41
C LEU A 72 -11.32 4.52 -6.56
N LYS A 73 -10.61 4.25 -5.46
CA LYS A 73 -10.89 3.15 -4.54
C LYS A 73 -10.25 3.44 -3.19
N ALA A 74 -10.87 2.97 -2.12
CA ALA A 74 -10.34 3.08 -0.77
C ALA A 74 -10.45 1.74 -0.01
N LEU A 75 -9.72 1.64 1.10
CA LEU A 75 -9.87 0.57 2.08
C LEU A 75 -9.63 1.09 3.49
N ASN A 76 -10.24 0.45 4.48
CA ASN A 76 -10.00 0.73 5.88
C ASN A 76 -8.71 0.06 6.36
N MET A 77 -7.91 0.79 7.13
CA MET A 77 -6.70 0.29 7.76
C MET A 77 -7.00 -0.10 9.20
N TYR A 78 -7.09 -1.40 9.49
CA TYR A 78 -7.28 -1.94 10.84
C TYR A 78 -5.97 -2.11 11.63
N ARG A 79 -4.86 -1.74 11.01
CA ARG A 79 -3.48 -1.74 11.52
C ARG A 79 -2.75 -0.59 10.85
N GLY A 80 -1.63 -0.14 11.39
CA GLY A 80 -0.86 0.93 10.76
C GLY A 80 -0.42 0.60 9.33
N GLU A 81 0.15 1.59 8.66
CA GLU A 81 0.53 1.53 7.24
C GLU A 81 1.38 0.30 6.91
N ILE A 82 0.79 -0.62 6.14
CA ILE A 82 1.47 -1.79 5.59
C ILE A 82 1.43 -1.82 4.07
N PHE A 83 2.47 -2.37 3.44
CA PHE A 83 2.55 -2.44 1.97
C PHE A 83 1.47 -3.30 1.31
N ALA A 84 0.82 -4.19 2.06
CA ALA A 84 -0.28 -5.00 1.55
C ALA A 84 -1.53 -4.14 1.18
N TYR A 85 -1.70 -2.97 1.81
CA TYR A 85 -2.80 -2.05 1.50
C TYR A 85 -2.67 -1.39 0.12
N PRO A 86 -1.59 -0.66 -0.20
CA PRO A 86 -1.41 -0.10 -1.54
C PRO A 86 -1.32 -1.21 -2.60
N LEU A 87 -0.79 -2.40 -2.25
CA LEU A 87 -0.79 -3.55 -3.16
C LEU A 87 -2.20 -4.04 -3.51
N TYR A 88 -3.11 -4.09 -2.53
CA TYR A 88 -4.51 -4.41 -2.76
C TYR A 88 -5.14 -3.41 -3.73
N LEU A 89 -4.96 -2.11 -3.49
CA LEU A 89 -5.52 -1.06 -4.35
C LEU A 89 -4.92 -1.08 -5.76
N GLN A 90 -3.60 -1.32 -5.89
CA GLN A 90 -2.96 -1.44 -7.20
C GLN A 90 -3.54 -2.61 -7.99
N LYS A 91 -3.82 -3.75 -7.33
CA LYS A 91 -4.45 -4.91 -7.93
C LYS A 91 -5.89 -4.62 -8.40
N GLU A 92 -6.70 -4.00 -7.54
CA GLU A 92 -8.10 -3.65 -7.88
C GLU A 92 -8.18 -2.68 -9.06
N LEU A 93 -7.16 -1.84 -9.23
CA LEU A 93 -7.09 -0.83 -10.30
C LEU A 93 -6.37 -1.30 -11.56
N MET A 94 -5.93 -2.57 -11.63
CA MET A 94 -5.34 -3.15 -12.85
C MET A 94 -6.18 -2.95 -14.11
N PRO A 95 -7.52 -3.09 -14.10
CA PRO A 95 -8.34 -2.91 -15.29
C PRO A 95 -8.22 -1.51 -15.92
N ALA A 96 -7.81 -0.50 -15.15
CA ALA A 96 -7.58 0.85 -15.65
C ALA A 96 -6.32 0.98 -16.51
N LYS A 97 -5.46 -0.05 -16.59
CA LYS A 97 -4.22 -0.10 -17.38
C LYS A 97 -3.32 1.12 -17.15
N ALA A 98 -3.24 1.55 -15.90
CA ALA A 98 -2.38 2.68 -15.53
C ALA A 98 -0.91 2.35 -15.85
N GLN A 99 -0.19 3.30 -16.43
CA GLN A 99 1.22 3.11 -16.80
C GLN A 99 2.18 3.54 -15.68
N PHE A 100 1.70 4.37 -14.75
CA PHE A 100 2.50 4.99 -13.72
C PHE A 100 1.87 4.77 -12.34
N PHE A 101 2.72 4.58 -11.33
CA PHE A 101 2.32 4.38 -9.95
C PHE A 101 3.04 5.38 -9.04
N ALA A 102 2.26 6.13 -8.26
CA ALA A 102 2.76 7.15 -7.34
C ALA A 102 2.49 6.72 -5.91
N MET A 103 3.51 6.72 -5.07
CA MET A 103 3.33 6.71 -3.63
C MET A 103 4.55 7.31 -2.95
N ASP A 104 4.38 7.75 -1.70
CA ASP A 104 5.45 8.42 -0.96
C ASP A 104 6.68 7.51 -0.82
N VAL A 105 6.49 6.28 -0.31
CA VAL A 105 7.56 5.28 -0.11
C VAL A 105 7.68 4.27 -1.26
N ALA A 106 7.54 4.72 -2.52
CA ALA A 106 7.60 3.84 -3.69
C ALA A 106 8.92 3.05 -3.77
N CYS A 107 10.02 3.63 -3.28
CA CYS A 107 11.34 2.99 -3.25
C CYS A 107 11.43 1.76 -2.33
N LYS A 108 10.57 1.66 -1.30
CA LYS A 108 10.49 0.48 -0.43
C LYS A 108 9.38 -0.47 -0.85
N TYR A 109 8.29 0.10 -1.36
CA TYR A 109 7.18 -0.66 -1.88
C TYR A 109 7.53 -1.46 -3.14
N TRP A 110 8.27 -0.87 -4.08
CA TRP A 110 8.56 -1.54 -5.36
C TRP A 110 9.34 -2.84 -5.19
N PRO A 111 10.44 -2.89 -4.40
CA PRO A 111 11.13 -4.15 -4.10
C PRO A 111 10.23 -5.17 -3.38
N TYR A 112 9.31 -4.69 -2.53
CA TYR A 112 8.32 -5.55 -1.88
C TYR A 112 7.33 -6.16 -2.90
N LEU A 113 6.83 -5.35 -3.83
CA LEU A 113 5.96 -5.79 -4.92
C LEU A 113 6.67 -6.83 -5.80
N GLU A 114 7.93 -6.58 -6.19
CA GLU A 114 8.72 -7.53 -6.98
C GLU A 114 8.90 -8.87 -6.26
N LYS A 115 9.20 -8.83 -4.95
CA LYS A 115 9.28 -10.04 -4.11
C LYS A 115 7.93 -10.78 -4.09
N ALA A 116 6.83 -10.05 -3.91
CA ALA A 116 5.48 -10.63 -3.90
C ALA A 116 5.11 -11.24 -5.26
N ALA A 117 5.44 -10.56 -6.37
CA ALA A 117 5.23 -11.05 -7.74
C ALA A 117 6.11 -12.27 -8.08
N GLY A 118 7.28 -12.40 -7.46
CA GLY A 118 8.13 -13.58 -7.58
C GLY A 118 7.50 -14.85 -6.99
N VAL A 119 6.58 -14.72 -6.02
CA VAL A 119 5.90 -15.86 -5.37
C VAL A 119 4.43 -15.99 -5.74
N ILE A 120 3.77 -14.90 -6.17
CA ILE A 120 2.37 -14.87 -6.59
C ILE A 120 2.30 -14.41 -8.04
N PRO A 121 2.15 -15.34 -9.02
CA PRO A 121 2.13 -15.01 -10.44
C PRO A 121 1.07 -13.98 -10.84
N ALA A 122 -0.07 -13.96 -10.14
CA ALA A 122 -1.15 -13.00 -10.39
C ALA A 122 -0.74 -11.53 -10.15
N LEU A 123 0.39 -11.28 -9.47
CA LEU A 123 0.91 -9.93 -9.24
C LEU A 123 1.99 -9.53 -10.25
N GLN A 124 2.40 -10.40 -11.18
CA GLN A 124 3.45 -10.08 -12.15
C GLN A 124 3.09 -8.91 -13.06
N GLU A 125 1.83 -8.79 -13.46
CA GLU A 125 1.39 -7.67 -14.30
C GLU A 125 1.52 -6.31 -13.57
N LEU A 126 1.49 -6.29 -12.23
CA LEU A 126 1.67 -5.06 -11.46
C LEU A 126 3.07 -4.47 -11.58
N THR A 127 4.08 -5.30 -11.87
CA THR A 127 5.47 -4.85 -12.00
C THR A 127 5.75 -4.15 -13.33
N THR A 128 4.82 -4.18 -14.28
CA THR A 128 4.99 -3.51 -15.58
C THR A 128 4.75 -2.00 -15.52
N MET A 129 4.09 -1.51 -14.46
CA MET A 129 3.90 -0.08 -14.25
C MET A 129 5.24 0.59 -13.89
N LYS A 130 5.36 1.90 -14.13
CA LYS A 130 6.55 2.67 -13.75
C LYS A 130 6.31 3.40 -12.42
N PRO A 131 7.06 3.08 -11.34
CA PRO A 131 6.95 3.83 -10.10
C PRO A 131 7.57 5.21 -10.27
N PHE A 132 7.00 6.21 -9.60
CA PHE A 132 7.65 7.49 -9.42
C PHE A 132 7.53 7.96 -7.97
N LEU A 133 8.60 8.60 -7.50
CA LEU A 133 8.65 9.23 -6.20
C LEU A 133 8.27 10.70 -6.32
N SER A 134 7.63 11.23 -5.28
CA SER A 134 7.48 12.68 -5.16
C SER A 134 8.87 13.34 -5.05
N VAL A 135 9.02 14.54 -5.62
CA VAL A 135 10.29 15.29 -5.54
C VAL A 135 10.70 15.55 -4.08
N ILE A 136 9.73 15.73 -3.19
CA ILE A 136 9.96 15.93 -1.76
C ILE A 136 10.54 14.66 -1.13
N HIS A 137 9.99 13.49 -1.44
CA HIS A 137 10.53 12.22 -0.96
C HIS A 137 11.89 11.92 -1.57
N ALA A 138 12.11 12.22 -2.85
CA ALA A 138 13.42 12.06 -3.46
C ALA A 138 14.50 12.89 -2.72
N ARG A 139 14.14 14.08 -2.23
CA ARG A 139 15.05 14.90 -1.40
C ARG A 139 15.41 14.24 -0.07
N THR A 140 14.49 13.50 0.57
CA THR A 140 14.77 12.80 1.84
C THR A 140 15.75 11.63 1.69
N HIS A 141 15.94 11.10 0.47
CA HIS A 141 17.02 10.13 0.18
C HIS A 141 18.40 10.77 -0.01
N VAL A 142 18.46 12.07 -0.32
CA VAL A 142 19.69 12.75 -0.76
C VAL A 142 20.26 13.69 0.30
N THR A 143 19.44 14.20 1.23
CA THR A 143 19.92 15.15 2.24
C THR A 143 20.67 14.47 3.39
N LYS A 144 22.00 14.45 3.30
CA LYS A 144 22.84 14.75 4.48
C LYS A 144 22.66 16.24 4.77
N CYS A 145 22.25 16.58 5.99
CA CYS A 145 22.22 17.98 6.43
C CYS A 145 23.64 18.54 6.38
N GLU A 146 23.84 19.70 5.75
CA GLU A 146 24.95 20.58 6.15
C GLU A 146 24.67 21.12 7.56
#